data_AF-A0AAW6XW00-F1
#
_entry.id   AF-A0AAW6XW00-F1
#
_cell.length_a   1.000
_cell.length_b   1.000
_cell.length_c   1.000
_cell.angle_alpha   90.00
_cell.angle_beta   90.00
_cell.angle_gamma   90.00
#
_symmetry.space_group_name_H-M   'P 1'
#
loop_
_entity.id
_entity.type
_entity.pdbx_description
1 polymer ?
#
loop_
_entity_poly.entity_id
_entity_poly.type
_entity_poly.pdbx_seq_one_letter_code
_entity_poly.pdbx_strand_id
1 'polypeptide(L)'
;MKLLKNMAVTIVSATLIASTAFVSPVFAADKSEPLPYLIKDLLTAPSEYLTDSALKNTYWVDVEKKEITDGFTGKTYYGVFPKYLTSPSKTAIADFPFNSLDGMTSTPNAGIVNSSNTYWFLPGMNFEERYGYLAGQDTAEGDTKPGQHPTSPIEKRVNPFGFGKNDLLTQDEIKNPVDKLKVYGDLKLKDATDSKAVGELQPGDQLNLDFSVSIPWFKRYLNGWTLNYTRLGGMNDSGVEKFHNSYGKVDAGFAFTLDIPDGVEVAKDVSAKVSGLQGFSANVTKTTNGKTLIVTLKKDNPGTTQKWQDIIKEVKNVDTSNIVISVTGLSVKKTATEGTKYRIRGTVSGFYDFANSSTENFVKATTTRDNNCANRNYFFFAAEQDSKGLDANGEENKSKQISYSFQVKKPAQSTVTFKDGDKTHATVKVETGKAIDTDALTNESMPKDPTKAGYTFKEWNTKENGKGETFTGASVVNGDMTVYAIYTKDSVPTPDPTPNPPAPTPNPPAPTPNPTPNPPTPELKPQPETPAHKPQPEKRIGMIPKTGESASFEGLLAAIGFSIAGLAILRKKKMMEENK
;
A
#
# COMPACT_ATOMS: atom_id res chain seq x y z
N MET A 1 -30.30 22.25 -52.43
CA MET A 1 -29.29 23.28 -52.16
C MET A 1 -29.34 23.59 -50.66
N LYS A 2 -28.27 23.26 -49.93
CA LYS A 2 -27.83 23.66 -48.56
C LYS A 2 -28.91 24.07 -47.53
N LEU A 3 -29.11 23.25 -46.49
CA LEU A 3 -28.70 23.50 -45.08
C LEU A 3 -29.32 24.79 -44.51
N LEU A 4 -30.16 24.79 -43.47
CA LEU A 4 -29.90 24.25 -42.13
C LEU A 4 -31.19 23.81 -41.40
N LYS A 5 -31.02 22.78 -40.58
CA LYS A 5 -31.99 22.11 -39.69
C LYS A 5 -31.93 22.68 -38.27
N ASN A 6 -33.08 22.63 -37.60
CA ASN A 6 -33.30 22.39 -36.15
C ASN A 6 -32.98 23.55 -35.18
N MET A 7 -33.99 24.21 -34.61
CA MET A 7 -34.79 23.84 -33.41
C MET A 7 -34.11 24.22 -32.08
N ALA A 8 -34.67 25.28 -31.48
CA ALA A 8 -34.89 25.55 -30.04
C ALA A 8 -33.70 25.49 -29.07
N VAL A 9 -33.30 26.65 -28.52
CA VAL A 9 -33.44 27.02 -27.09
C VAL A 9 -33.30 28.55 -26.98
N THR A 10 -34.25 29.17 -26.28
CA THR A 10 -34.46 30.61 -26.15
C THR A 10 -33.57 31.26 -25.09
N ILE A 11 -33.11 32.45 -25.44
CA ILE A 11 -32.37 33.46 -24.66
C ILE A 11 -33.31 34.21 -23.70
N VAL A 12 -32.96 34.29 -22.41
CA VAL A 12 -33.10 35.47 -21.52
C VAL A 12 -32.08 35.23 -20.38
N SER A 13 -31.22 36.12 -19.91
CA SER A 13 -31.27 37.56 -19.81
C SER A 13 -29.85 38.09 -19.57
N ALA A 14 -29.53 39.26 -20.12
CA ALA A 14 -28.41 40.08 -19.71
C ALA A 14 -28.93 41.28 -18.90
N THR A 15 -28.20 41.60 -17.83
CA THR A 15 -28.10 42.88 -17.09
C THR A 15 -29.19 43.24 -16.07
N LEU A 16 -28.86 43.06 -14.78
CA LEU A 16 -28.96 44.16 -13.79
C LEU A 16 -27.86 44.04 -12.73
N ILE A 17 -27.29 45.20 -12.41
CA ILE A 17 -26.11 45.49 -11.61
C ILE A 17 -26.44 45.53 -10.11
N ALA A 18 -25.45 45.14 -9.30
CA ALA A 18 -25.26 45.49 -7.88
C ALA A 18 -26.32 45.04 -6.85
N SER A 19 -26.03 43.90 -6.20
CA SER A 19 -25.92 43.90 -4.74
C SER A 19 -24.77 42.98 -4.33
N THR A 20 -23.70 43.61 -3.88
CA THR A 20 -22.68 43.01 -3.03
C THR A 20 -23.34 42.55 -1.73
N ALA A 21 -23.81 41.31 -1.71
CA ALA A 21 -23.78 40.53 -0.50
C ALA A 21 -22.67 39.51 -0.71
N PHE A 22 -21.46 39.87 -0.27
CA PHE A 22 -20.54 38.89 0.29
C PHE A 22 -21.35 38.13 1.35
N VAL A 23 -21.98 37.04 0.95
CA VAL A 23 -22.33 36.00 1.91
C VAL A 23 -21.03 35.26 2.08
N SER A 24 -20.15 35.83 2.90
CA SER A 24 -19.16 35.05 3.62
C SER A 24 -19.90 33.79 4.08
N PRO A 25 -19.40 32.58 3.83
CA PRO A 25 -19.86 31.48 4.66
C PRO A 25 -19.57 31.96 6.08
N VAL A 26 -20.65 32.21 6.80
CA VAL A 26 -20.66 32.45 8.23
C VAL A 26 -20.15 31.15 8.84
N PHE A 27 -18.83 30.98 8.83
CA PHE A 27 -18.10 30.25 9.85
C PHE A 27 -18.16 31.13 11.10
N ALA A 28 -19.34 31.21 11.70
CA ALA A 28 -19.41 31.69 13.07
C ALA A 28 -18.76 30.60 13.94
N ALA A 29 -17.50 30.85 14.31
CA ALA A 29 -16.69 30.21 15.34
C ALA A 29 -16.23 28.76 15.08
N ASP A 30 -15.13 28.57 14.37
CA ASP A 30 -14.28 27.37 14.54
C ASP A 30 -12.84 27.78 14.88
N LYS A 31 -12.37 27.24 16.02
CA LYS A 31 -11.27 27.72 16.87
C LYS A 31 -9.87 27.31 16.39
N SER A 32 -9.71 26.89 15.13
CA SER A 32 -8.44 26.32 14.64
C SER A 32 -7.67 27.22 13.68
N GLU A 33 -6.38 27.42 13.95
CA GLU A 33 -5.47 28.23 13.15
C GLU A 33 -4.65 27.38 12.17
N PRO A 34 -4.18 27.92 11.02
CA PRO A 34 -3.30 27.16 10.14
C PRO A 34 -1.97 26.86 10.83
N LEU A 35 -1.42 25.68 10.60
CA LEU A 35 -0.03 25.40 10.98
C LEU A 35 0.93 26.34 10.24
N PRO A 36 2.07 26.72 10.84
CA PRO A 36 3.00 27.71 10.27
C PRO A 36 3.44 27.41 8.83
N TYR A 37 3.59 26.13 8.45
CA TYR A 37 3.97 25.76 7.10
C TYR A 37 2.92 26.09 6.03
N LEU A 38 1.65 26.31 6.42
CA LEU A 38 0.59 26.77 5.53
C LEU A 38 0.55 28.30 5.38
N ILE A 39 1.36 29.03 6.14
CA ILE A 39 1.42 30.49 6.04
C ILE A 39 2.54 30.83 5.07
N LYS A 40 2.24 31.60 4.01
CA LYS A 40 3.22 31.95 2.98
C LYS A 40 4.31 32.89 3.51
N ASP A 41 3.90 33.89 4.28
CA ASP A 41 4.79 34.87 4.91
C ASP A 41 4.28 35.13 6.34
N LEU A 42 5.08 34.70 7.32
CA LEU A 42 4.77 34.79 8.75
C LEU A 42 4.85 36.22 9.30
N LEU A 43 5.51 37.14 8.57
CA LEU A 43 5.80 38.50 9.04
C LEU A 43 4.94 39.58 8.35
N THR A 44 4.21 39.22 7.29
CA THR A 44 3.32 40.16 6.58
C THR A 44 1.85 40.01 6.97
N ALA A 45 1.15 41.16 7.05
CA ALA A 45 -0.29 41.22 7.24
C ALA A 45 -0.96 41.90 6.02
N PRO A 46 -2.07 41.36 5.48
CA PRO A 46 -2.74 40.13 5.87
C PRO A 46 -1.98 38.88 5.40
N SER A 47 -1.99 37.82 6.22
CA SER A 47 -1.31 36.56 5.89
C SER A 47 -2.01 35.82 4.76
N GLU A 48 -1.25 35.39 3.75
CA GLU A 48 -1.71 34.51 2.68
C GLU A 48 -1.56 33.04 3.11
N TYR A 49 -2.63 32.25 2.99
CA TYR A 49 -2.64 30.84 3.37
C TYR A 49 -2.53 29.93 2.14
N LEU A 50 -1.68 28.91 2.25
CA LEU A 50 -1.37 27.95 1.21
C LEU A 50 -2.29 26.72 1.23
N THR A 51 -3.31 26.68 2.09
CA THR A 51 -4.20 25.53 2.31
C THR A 51 -4.85 25.03 1.01
N ASP A 52 -5.54 25.91 0.28
CA ASP A 52 -6.23 25.54 -0.96
C ASP A 52 -5.24 25.16 -2.06
N SER A 53 -4.10 25.86 -2.11
CA SER A 53 -3.01 25.53 -3.02
C SER A 53 -2.45 24.14 -2.74
N ALA A 54 -2.19 23.80 -1.47
CA ALA A 54 -1.69 22.49 -1.08
C ALA A 54 -2.70 21.37 -1.39
N LEU A 55 -3.99 21.58 -1.10
CA LEU A 55 -5.05 20.60 -1.41
C LEU A 55 -5.21 20.38 -2.92
N LYS A 56 -5.09 21.44 -3.72
CA LYS A 56 -5.29 21.36 -5.18
C LYS A 56 -4.04 20.89 -5.94
N ASN A 57 -2.87 21.36 -5.52
CA ASN A 57 -1.63 21.20 -6.30
C ASN A 57 -0.81 19.99 -5.89
N THR A 58 -1.08 19.36 -4.75
CA THR A 58 -0.43 18.09 -4.32
C THR A 58 -1.12 16.87 -4.94
N TYR A 59 -1.28 16.86 -6.27
CA TYR A 59 -2.09 15.85 -6.97
C TYR A 59 -1.47 14.43 -7.00
N TRP A 60 -0.19 14.30 -6.66
CA TRP A 60 0.54 13.03 -6.70
C TRP A 60 0.27 12.13 -5.49
N VAL A 61 -0.35 12.65 -4.44
CA VAL A 61 -0.76 11.90 -3.25
C VAL A 61 -2.13 12.36 -2.79
N ASP A 62 -2.90 11.47 -2.16
CA ASP A 62 -4.19 11.85 -1.59
C ASP A 62 -3.96 12.59 -0.27
N VAL A 63 -4.35 13.86 -0.22
CA VAL A 63 -4.20 14.73 0.96
C VAL A 63 -5.56 15.17 1.50
N GLU A 64 -5.60 15.45 2.79
CA GLU A 64 -6.78 15.98 3.46
C GLU A 64 -6.41 16.97 4.57
N LYS A 65 -7.36 17.84 4.91
CA LYS A 65 -7.24 18.72 6.07
C LYS A 65 -7.40 17.88 7.35
N LYS A 66 -6.44 17.96 8.27
CA LYS A 66 -6.55 17.37 9.61
C LYS A 66 -6.27 18.41 10.67
N GLU A 67 -6.95 18.28 11.80
CA GLU A 67 -6.69 19.09 12.98
C GLU A 67 -5.70 18.39 13.91
N ILE A 68 -4.85 19.20 14.55
CA ILE A 68 -3.95 18.79 15.61
C ILE A 68 -4.03 19.81 16.75
N THR A 69 -3.98 19.34 17.99
CA THR A 69 -4.07 20.20 19.17
C THR A 69 -2.69 20.37 19.77
N ASP A 70 -2.31 21.62 20.00
CA ASP A 70 -1.15 21.97 20.80
C ASP A 70 -1.46 21.60 22.25
N GLY A 71 -0.68 20.69 22.83
CA GLY A 71 -1.03 20.20 24.16
C GLY A 71 -0.51 21.08 25.29
N PHE A 72 0.24 22.16 25.01
CA PHE A 72 0.58 23.16 26.01
C PHE A 72 -0.52 24.21 26.15
N THR A 73 -0.95 24.80 25.03
CA THR A 73 -1.95 25.87 24.98
C THR A 73 -3.39 25.34 24.86
N GLY A 74 -3.57 24.08 24.48
CA GLY A 74 -4.88 23.50 24.15
C GLY A 74 -5.46 24.03 22.84
N LYS A 75 -4.72 24.88 22.11
CA LYS A 75 -5.16 25.49 20.87
C LYS A 75 -5.12 24.47 19.73
N THR A 76 -6.18 24.46 18.93
CA THR A 76 -6.25 23.59 17.76
C THR A 76 -5.64 24.30 16.56
N TYR A 77 -4.91 23.54 15.76
CA TYR A 77 -4.40 23.96 14.47
C TYR A 77 -4.87 23.00 13.40
N TYR A 78 -4.89 23.45 12.15
CA TYR A 78 -5.14 22.60 11.01
C TYR A 78 -3.95 22.58 10.04
N GLY A 79 -3.77 21.43 9.41
CA GLY A 79 -2.75 21.19 8.40
C GLY A 79 -3.30 20.41 7.21
N VAL A 80 -2.50 20.28 6.15
CA VAL A 80 -2.76 19.40 5.01
C VAL A 80 -1.82 18.20 5.13
N PHE A 81 -2.39 17.01 5.27
CA PHE A 81 -1.65 15.78 5.53
C PHE A 81 -2.02 14.69 4.52
N PRO A 82 -1.11 13.75 4.20
CA PRO A 82 -1.48 12.54 3.49
C PRO A 82 -2.60 11.77 4.21
N LYS A 83 -3.60 11.34 3.44
CA LYS A 83 -4.85 10.76 3.93
C LYS A 83 -4.62 9.48 4.74
N TYR A 84 -3.88 8.54 4.15
CA TYR A 84 -3.68 7.19 4.69
C TYR A 84 -2.53 7.08 5.71
N LEU A 85 -1.85 8.18 6.00
CA LEU A 85 -0.75 8.24 6.95
C LEU A 85 -1.27 8.31 8.40
N THR A 86 -0.59 7.61 9.32
CA THR A 86 -0.91 7.65 10.76
C THR A 86 -0.83 9.08 11.27
N SER A 87 -1.94 9.63 11.76
CA SER A 87 -1.98 10.99 12.28
C SER A 87 -1.13 11.14 13.56
N PRO A 88 -0.62 12.33 13.88
CA PRO A 88 0.11 12.58 15.13
C PRO A 88 -0.63 12.16 16.40
N SER A 89 -1.97 12.23 16.38
CA SER A 89 -2.83 11.80 17.50
C SER A 89 -2.93 10.28 17.69
N LYS A 90 -2.38 9.48 16.76
CA LYS A 90 -2.49 8.02 16.73
C LYS A 90 -1.14 7.30 16.74
N THR A 91 -0.02 8.03 16.84
CA THR A 91 1.30 7.41 16.93
C THR A 91 1.52 6.82 18.33
N ALA A 92 2.50 5.94 18.45
CA ALA A 92 2.88 5.33 19.72
C ALA A 92 3.41 6.33 20.77
N ILE A 93 3.73 7.56 20.35
CA ILE A 93 4.18 8.65 21.25
C ILE A 93 3.16 9.78 21.37
N ALA A 94 1.92 9.57 20.91
CA ALA A 94 0.84 10.56 20.95
C ALA A 94 0.53 11.10 22.35
N ASP A 95 0.84 10.33 23.39
CA ASP A 95 0.69 10.72 24.80
C ASP A 95 1.56 11.91 25.23
N PHE A 96 2.59 12.25 24.46
CA PHE A 96 3.42 13.42 24.68
C PHE A 96 2.96 14.55 23.74
N PRO A 97 2.41 15.63 24.29
CA PRO A 97 1.91 16.73 23.47
C PRO A 97 3.04 17.46 22.75
N PHE A 98 2.68 18.18 21.68
CA PHE A 98 3.58 19.19 21.11
C PHE A 98 3.77 20.35 22.11
N ASN A 99 5.01 20.80 22.29
CA ASN A 99 5.37 21.88 23.21
C ASN A 99 5.13 23.29 22.64
N SER A 100 4.94 23.40 21.33
CA SER A 100 4.51 24.58 20.61
C SER A 100 4.32 24.22 19.14
N LEU A 101 3.11 24.42 18.63
CA LEU A 101 2.78 24.34 17.22
C LEU A 101 2.88 25.69 16.50
N ASP A 102 2.98 26.79 17.24
CA ASP A 102 3.03 28.17 16.77
C ASP A 102 4.43 28.82 16.75
N GLY A 103 5.39 28.30 17.51
CA GLY A 103 6.68 28.93 17.80
C GLY A 103 7.90 28.16 17.28
N MET A 104 7.70 26.99 16.67
CA MET A 104 8.72 26.14 16.04
C MET A 104 8.08 25.29 14.91
N THR A 105 8.87 24.82 13.94
CA THR A 105 8.41 23.85 12.92
C THR A 105 8.33 22.44 13.51
N SER A 106 7.37 22.22 14.42
CA SER A 106 7.09 20.91 15.05
C SER A 106 6.46 19.91 14.08
N THR A 107 6.02 20.37 12.92
CA THR A 107 5.42 19.56 11.84
C THR A 107 6.07 19.81 10.47
N PRO A 108 7.40 19.63 10.35
CA PRO A 108 8.08 19.85 9.09
C PRO A 108 7.62 18.83 8.05
N ASN A 109 7.60 19.21 6.77
CA ASN A 109 7.17 18.31 5.71
C ASN A 109 8.04 18.35 4.45
N ALA A 110 7.87 17.37 3.57
CA ALA A 110 8.45 17.38 2.24
C ALA A 110 7.42 16.92 1.21
N GLY A 111 7.31 17.63 0.09
CA GLY A 111 6.39 17.26 -1.00
C GLY A 111 4.91 17.48 -0.69
N ILE A 112 4.55 18.38 0.24
CA ILE A 112 3.16 18.82 0.45
C ILE A 112 3.03 20.32 0.21
N VAL A 113 3.83 21.13 0.91
CA VAL A 113 3.76 22.59 0.78
C VAL A 113 5.08 23.17 0.32
N ASN A 114 5.03 23.92 -0.77
CA ASN A 114 6.16 24.66 -1.29
C ASN A 114 6.31 25.99 -0.55
N SER A 115 6.87 25.92 0.66
CA SER A 115 7.17 27.08 1.50
C SER A 115 8.47 26.84 2.26
N SER A 116 9.28 27.87 2.45
CA SER A 116 10.46 27.81 3.34
C SER A 116 10.06 27.58 4.80
N ASN A 117 8.86 28.03 5.19
CA ASN A 117 8.30 27.85 6.53
C ASN A 117 8.04 26.38 6.88
N THR A 118 8.07 25.50 5.87
CA THR A 118 7.98 24.06 6.03
C THR A 118 9.16 23.48 6.81
N TYR A 119 10.36 24.04 6.65
CA TYR A 119 11.58 23.51 7.27
C TYR A 119 12.10 24.42 8.38
N TRP A 120 11.97 25.73 8.19
CA TRP A 120 12.55 26.75 9.07
C TRP A 120 11.46 27.67 9.61
N PHE A 121 11.42 27.93 10.90
CA PHE A 121 10.40 28.80 11.51
C PHE A 121 10.55 30.28 11.11
N LEU A 122 11.79 30.73 10.87
CA LEU A 122 12.13 32.13 10.50
C LEU A 122 13.19 32.12 9.38
N PRO A 123 12.79 31.84 8.12
CA PRO A 123 13.72 31.79 7.00
C PRO A 123 14.42 33.14 6.80
N GLY A 124 15.74 33.14 6.52
CA GLY A 124 16.52 34.36 6.29
C GLY A 124 17.06 35.04 7.55
N MET A 125 16.80 34.49 8.74
CA MET A 125 17.51 34.89 9.97
C MET A 125 18.87 34.20 10.15
N ASN A 126 19.30 33.42 9.15
CA ASN A 126 20.54 32.65 9.11
C ASN A 126 20.65 31.52 10.16
N PHE A 127 19.56 31.18 10.85
CA PHE A 127 19.54 30.06 11.81
C PHE A 127 19.44 28.69 11.13
N GLU A 128 18.99 28.65 9.87
CA GLU A 128 18.92 27.45 9.04
C GLU A 128 20.31 26.84 8.78
N GLU A 129 21.37 27.66 8.79
CA GLU A 129 22.77 27.21 8.63
C GLU A 129 23.19 26.22 9.72
N ARG A 130 22.49 26.20 10.87
CA ARG A 130 22.74 25.28 11.98
C ARG A 130 22.52 23.81 11.64
N TYR A 131 21.74 23.52 10.61
CA TYR A 131 21.49 22.15 10.13
C TYR A 131 22.67 21.59 9.31
N GLY A 132 23.64 22.44 8.98
CA GLY A 132 24.82 22.09 8.20
C GLY A 132 26.11 22.07 9.02
N TYR A 133 27.19 21.69 8.34
CA TYR A 133 28.52 21.52 8.93
C TYR A 133 29.26 22.84 9.23
N LEU A 134 28.79 23.97 8.70
CA LEU A 134 29.44 25.26 8.91
C LEU A 134 28.88 25.95 10.16
N ALA A 135 29.72 26.74 10.82
CA ALA A 135 29.38 27.47 12.03
C ALA A 135 28.24 28.49 11.81
N GLY A 136 28.15 29.03 10.59
CA GLY A 136 27.16 30.04 10.25
C GLY A 136 27.31 31.32 11.06
N GLN A 137 26.28 32.16 11.08
CA GLN A 137 26.33 33.48 11.73
C GLN A 137 26.18 33.45 13.26
N ASP A 138 26.06 32.28 13.88
CA ASP A 138 25.85 32.14 15.32
C ASP A 138 27.14 32.15 16.16
N THR A 139 27.03 32.59 17.41
CA THR A 139 28.07 32.42 18.44
C THR A 139 28.02 31.02 19.05
N ALA A 140 29.16 30.36 19.19
CA ALA A 140 29.33 29.40 20.28
C ALA A 140 29.47 30.15 21.62
N GLU A 141 29.01 29.59 22.74
CA GLU A 141 29.31 30.18 24.06
C GLU A 141 30.83 30.23 24.26
N GLY A 142 31.37 31.41 24.57
CA GLY A 142 32.81 31.70 24.60
C GLY A 142 33.27 32.64 23.48
N ASP A 143 32.53 32.72 22.37
CA ASP A 143 32.75 33.73 21.34
C ASP A 143 32.20 35.08 21.78
N THR A 144 33.07 36.06 21.93
CA THR A 144 32.68 37.45 22.26
C THR A 144 32.05 38.19 21.10
N LYS A 145 32.00 37.60 19.88
CA LYS A 145 31.38 38.21 18.70
C LYS A 145 30.71 37.14 17.81
N PRO A 146 29.38 37.20 17.60
CA PRO A 146 28.66 36.37 16.62
C PRO A 146 29.25 36.47 15.21
N GLY A 147 29.27 35.35 14.48
CA GLY A 147 29.55 35.35 13.05
C GLY A 147 30.98 35.74 12.65
N GLN A 148 31.99 35.56 13.52
CA GLN A 148 33.38 35.83 13.12
C GLN A 148 33.86 34.89 12.00
N HIS A 149 33.35 33.65 11.95
CA HIS A 149 33.80 32.63 11.02
C HIS A 149 32.67 31.76 10.46
N PRO A 150 31.69 32.33 9.74
CA PRO A 150 30.51 31.60 9.27
C PRO A 150 30.84 30.47 8.30
N THR A 151 31.99 30.54 7.64
CA THR A 151 32.50 29.52 6.72
C THR A 151 33.37 28.47 7.39
N SER A 152 33.69 28.60 8.69
CA SER A 152 34.48 27.61 9.41
C SER A 152 33.63 26.38 9.76
N PRO A 153 34.25 25.20 9.90
CA PRO A 153 33.60 24.04 10.49
C PRO A 153 32.98 24.32 11.85
N ILE A 154 31.89 23.63 12.18
CA ILE A 154 31.36 23.59 13.54
C ILE A 154 32.42 23.10 14.54
N GLU A 155 32.42 23.71 15.72
CA GLU A 155 33.32 23.32 16.80
C GLU A 155 32.99 21.93 17.34
N LYS A 156 34.02 21.20 17.77
CA LYS A 156 33.85 19.88 18.41
C LYS A 156 33.04 19.97 19.69
N ARG A 157 33.17 21.07 20.44
CA ARG A 157 32.50 21.31 21.73
C ARG A 157 30.98 21.17 21.62
N VAL A 158 30.38 21.80 20.61
CA VAL A 158 28.92 21.79 20.37
C VAL A 158 28.47 20.66 19.43
N ASN A 159 29.37 19.75 19.07
CA ASN A 159 29.10 18.58 18.23
C ASN A 159 29.45 17.28 18.98
N PRO A 160 28.72 16.95 20.07
CA PRO A 160 29.04 15.77 20.88
C PRO A 160 28.81 14.44 20.13
N PHE A 161 28.04 14.47 19.03
CA PHE A 161 27.76 13.30 18.18
C PHE A 161 28.84 13.04 17.11
N GLY A 162 29.83 13.94 16.97
CA GLY A 162 30.94 13.77 16.03
C GLY A 162 30.52 13.80 14.56
N PHE A 163 29.46 14.54 14.21
CA PHE A 163 28.99 14.63 12.83
C PHE A 163 30.02 15.31 11.91
N GLY A 164 30.34 14.65 10.80
CA GLY A 164 31.15 15.22 9.74
C GLY A 164 30.32 15.93 8.67
N LYS A 165 31.00 16.49 7.66
CA LYS A 165 30.37 17.21 6.54
C LYS A 165 29.27 16.41 5.84
N ASN A 166 29.46 15.09 5.66
CA ASN A 166 28.51 14.23 4.94
C ASN A 166 27.36 13.71 5.83
N ASP A 167 27.45 13.92 7.15
CA ASP A 167 26.41 13.53 8.10
C ASP A 167 25.32 14.61 8.24
N LEU A 168 25.51 15.81 7.67
CA LEU A 168 24.67 17.01 7.85
C LEU A 168 24.27 17.61 6.51
N LEU A 169 23.21 18.42 6.49
CA LEU A 169 22.75 19.05 5.25
C LEU A 169 23.82 19.95 4.64
N THR A 170 23.89 19.93 3.31
CA THR A 170 24.73 20.85 2.55
C THR A 170 24.15 22.26 2.60
N GLN A 171 25.00 23.27 2.33
CA GLN A 171 24.54 24.66 2.26
C GLN A 171 23.52 24.90 1.14
N ASP A 172 23.62 24.14 0.04
CA ASP A 172 22.65 24.19 -1.05
C ASP A 172 21.31 23.59 -0.63
N GLU A 173 21.31 22.47 0.09
CA GLU A 173 20.09 21.88 0.67
C GLU A 173 19.41 22.83 1.67
N ILE A 174 20.18 23.54 2.49
CA ILE A 174 19.66 24.46 3.50
C ILE A 174 19.02 25.70 2.86
N LYS A 175 19.67 26.25 1.82
CA LYS A 175 19.21 27.45 1.11
C LYS A 175 18.06 27.16 0.16
N ASN A 176 18.01 25.95 -0.40
CA ASN A 176 17.01 25.54 -1.40
C ASN A 176 16.23 24.30 -0.93
N PRO A 177 15.62 24.28 0.27
CA PRO A 177 15.14 23.04 0.88
C PRO A 177 13.96 22.44 0.11
N VAL A 178 13.05 23.26 -0.43
CA VAL A 178 11.92 22.76 -1.22
C VAL A 178 12.40 21.99 -2.45
N ASP A 179 13.43 22.48 -3.13
CA ASP A 179 13.93 21.84 -4.36
C ASP A 179 14.87 20.68 -4.10
N LYS A 180 15.62 20.73 -3.00
CA LYS A 180 16.70 19.77 -2.71
C LYS A 180 16.24 18.64 -1.78
N LEU A 181 15.29 18.90 -0.87
CA LEU A 181 14.77 17.92 0.09
C LEU A 181 13.49 17.25 -0.43
N LYS A 182 13.52 16.85 -1.71
CA LYS A 182 12.43 16.09 -2.33
C LYS A 182 12.53 14.61 -1.98
N VAL A 183 11.38 13.96 -1.95
CA VAL A 183 11.27 12.52 -1.79
C VAL A 183 10.84 11.95 -3.12
N TYR A 184 11.50 10.88 -3.55
CA TYR A 184 11.20 10.25 -4.83
C TYR A 184 10.68 8.84 -4.62
N GLY A 185 9.69 8.46 -5.41
CA GLY A 185 9.18 7.10 -5.48
C GLY A 185 9.08 6.63 -6.91
N ASP A 186 9.02 5.32 -7.09
CA ASP A 186 8.87 4.71 -8.41
C ASP A 186 8.11 3.38 -8.29
N LEU A 187 7.35 3.03 -9.32
CA LEU A 187 6.53 1.83 -9.35
C LEU A 187 6.82 1.05 -10.64
N LYS A 188 7.15 -0.23 -10.50
CA LYS A 188 7.46 -1.09 -11.63
C LYS A 188 7.04 -2.52 -11.39
N LEU A 189 6.98 -3.30 -12.47
CA LEU A 189 6.93 -4.75 -12.35
C LEU A 189 8.18 -5.24 -11.62
N LYS A 190 7.98 -6.22 -10.74
CA LYS A 190 9.07 -6.87 -10.01
C LYS A 190 10.11 -7.42 -11.00
N ASP A 191 11.38 -7.26 -10.66
CA ASP A 191 12.55 -7.65 -11.46
C ASP A 191 12.74 -6.87 -12.78
N ALA A 192 11.84 -5.93 -13.12
CA ALA A 192 12.04 -5.06 -14.28
C ALA A 192 13.22 -4.08 -14.05
N THR A 193 14.02 -3.91 -15.08
CA THR A 193 15.16 -2.97 -15.09
C THR A 193 14.77 -1.57 -15.58
N ASP A 194 13.71 -1.48 -16.38
CA ASP A 194 13.15 -0.23 -16.88
C ASP A 194 11.75 0.00 -16.31
N SER A 195 11.59 1.04 -15.48
CA SER A 195 10.30 1.45 -14.91
C SER A 195 9.50 2.39 -15.81
N LYS A 196 10.09 2.89 -16.92
CA LYS A 196 9.40 3.75 -17.87
C LYS A 196 8.52 2.97 -18.83
N ALA A 197 8.94 1.75 -19.16
CA ALA A 197 8.30 0.94 -20.19
C ALA A 197 6.87 0.58 -19.81
N VAL A 198 5.98 0.64 -20.79
CA VAL A 198 4.65 0.05 -20.66
C VAL A 198 4.81 -1.47 -20.72
N GLY A 199 4.50 -2.17 -19.63
CA GLY A 199 4.59 -3.63 -19.60
C GLY A 199 3.67 -4.29 -20.63
N GLU A 200 4.04 -5.47 -21.11
CA GLU A 200 3.21 -6.26 -22.01
C GLU A 200 2.81 -7.54 -21.29
N LEU A 201 1.52 -7.70 -20.99
CA LEU A 201 1.00 -8.80 -20.17
C LEU A 201 -0.20 -9.47 -20.84
N GLN A 202 -0.43 -10.74 -20.54
CA GLN A 202 -1.59 -11.52 -20.99
C GLN A 202 -2.65 -11.64 -19.88
N PRO A 203 -3.91 -11.94 -20.23
CA PRO A 203 -4.92 -12.25 -19.23
C PRO A 203 -4.49 -13.40 -18.32
N GLY A 204 -4.59 -13.20 -17.00
CA GLY A 204 -4.14 -14.16 -15.98
C GLY A 204 -2.69 -14.01 -15.51
N ASP A 205 -1.87 -13.19 -16.19
CA ASP A 205 -0.50 -12.94 -15.77
C ASP A 205 -0.42 -12.31 -14.38
N GLN A 206 0.59 -12.73 -13.61
CA GLN A 206 0.87 -12.14 -12.30
C GLN A 206 1.44 -10.73 -12.44
N LEU A 207 0.95 -9.83 -11.62
CA LEU A 207 1.32 -8.42 -11.60
C LEU A 207 2.02 -8.08 -10.28
N ASN A 208 3.16 -8.73 -10.02
CA ASN A 208 3.96 -8.43 -8.84
C ASN A 208 4.65 -7.07 -9.03
N LEU A 209 4.45 -6.14 -8.11
CA LEU A 209 4.95 -4.77 -8.24
C LEU A 209 5.98 -4.45 -7.16
N ASP A 210 7.08 -3.82 -7.56
CA ASP A 210 8.02 -3.21 -6.64
C ASP A 210 7.79 -1.71 -6.59
N PHE A 211 7.46 -1.20 -5.41
CA PHE A 211 7.32 0.22 -5.12
C PHE A 211 8.56 0.68 -4.36
N SER A 212 9.43 1.46 -5.02
CA SER A 212 10.63 2.02 -4.39
C SER A 212 10.39 3.42 -3.85
N VAL A 213 11.07 3.78 -2.76
CA VAL A 213 11.09 5.13 -2.20
C VAL A 213 12.49 5.50 -1.73
N SER A 214 12.88 6.75 -1.99
CA SER A 214 14.20 7.30 -1.70
C SER A 214 14.08 8.63 -0.97
N ILE A 215 14.68 8.71 0.22
CA ILE A 215 14.70 9.87 1.12
C ILE A 215 16.14 10.19 1.55
N PRO A 216 17.09 10.34 0.60
CA PRO A 216 18.52 10.25 0.87
C PRO A 216 19.06 11.35 1.82
N TRP A 217 18.31 12.43 2.00
CA TRP A 217 18.65 13.57 2.85
C TRP A 217 18.11 13.46 4.28
N PHE A 218 17.15 12.56 4.57
CA PHE A 218 16.44 12.55 5.84
C PHE A 218 17.37 12.37 7.05
N LYS A 219 18.35 11.46 6.95
CA LYS A 219 19.35 11.28 8.02
C LYS A 219 20.16 12.56 8.30
N ARG A 220 20.51 13.30 7.24
CA ARG A 220 21.25 14.57 7.35
C ARG A 220 20.40 15.64 8.00
N TYR A 221 19.10 15.69 7.67
CA TYR A 221 18.14 16.57 8.31
C TYR A 221 17.98 16.24 9.81
N LEU A 222 17.78 14.97 10.19
CA LEU A 222 17.63 14.59 11.60
C LEU A 222 18.90 14.87 12.42
N ASN A 223 20.07 14.61 11.85
CA ASN A 223 21.36 14.97 12.46
C ASN A 223 21.50 16.49 12.61
N GLY A 224 21.12 17.26 11.59
CA GLY A 224 21.09 18.72 11.64
C GLY A 224 20.14 19.26 12.72
N TRP A 225 18.93 18.68 12.82
CA TRP A 225 17.97 19.00 13.88
C TRP A 225 18.57 18.72 15.26
N THR A 226 19.22 17.56 15.41
CA THR A 226 19.87 17.15 16.66
C THR A 226 20.98 18.13 17.06
N LEU A 227 21.80 18.51 16.10
CA LEU A 227 22.91 19.43 16.31
C LEU A 227 22.45 20.87 16.59
N ASN A 228 21.30 21.28 16.04
CA ASN A 228 20.71 22.58 16.31
C ASN A 228 20.52 22.82 17.81
N TYR A 229 20.10 21.79 18.57
CA TYR A 229 19.89 21.89 20.03
C TYR A 229 21.16 22.15 20.84
N THR A 230 22.29 21.57 20.46
CA THR A 230 23.57 21.76 21.17
C THR A 230 24.28 23.06 20.76
N ARG A 231 23.81 23.71 19.69
CA ARG A 231 24.35 24.99 19.18
C ARG A 231 23.51 26.21 19.57
N LEU A 232 22.22 26.00 19.83
CA LEU A 232 21.26 27.05 20.16
C LEU A 232 21.74 27.93 21.33
N GLY A 233 21.91 29.23 21.06
CA GLY A 233 22.07 30.27 22.10
C GLY A 233 23.32 30.16 22.96
N GLY A 234 24.36 29.45 22.49
CA GLY A 234 25.56 29.22 23.29
C GLY A 234 25.29 28.33 24.49
N MET A 235 24.92 27.07 24.24
CA MET A 235 24.79 26.07 25.30
C MET A 235 26.15 25.76 25.94
N ASN A 236 26.19 25.73 27.28
CA ASN A 236 27.41 25.38 28.02
C ASN A 236 27.69 23.88 27.97
N ASP A 237 28.91 23.49 28.34
CA ASP A 237 29.37 22.11 28.24
C ASP A 237 28.48 21.13 29.01
N SER A 238 27.97 21.53 30.18
CA SER A 238 27.04 20.72 30.97
C SER A 238 25.70 20.51 30.24
N GLY A 239 25.18 21.55 29.57
CA GLY A 239 23.98 21.46 28.75
C GLY A 239 24.18 20.53 27.55
N VAL A 240 25.33 20.64 26.87
CA VAL A 240 25.68 19.77 25.75
C VAL A 240 25.76 18.31 26.19
N GLU A 241 26.43 18.03 27.31
CA GLU A 241 26.54 16.69 27.87
C GLU A 241 25.16 16.14 28.29
N LYS A 242 24.33 16.98 28.92
CA LYS A 242 22.95 16.61 29.31
C LYS A 242 22.09 16.25 28.10
N PHE A 243 22.18 17.02 27.01
CA PHE A 243 21.45 16.72 25.78
C PHE A 243 21.99 15.48 25.08
N HIS A 244 23.31 15.29 25.01
CA HIS A 244 23.91 14.08 24.45
C HIS A 244 23.43 12.80 25.16
N ASN A 245 23.31 12.88 26.50
CA ASN A 245 22.88 11.77 27.36
C ASN A 245 21.36 11.70 27.60
N SER A 246 20.60 12.54 26.92
CA SER A 246 19.13 12.59 26.98
C SER A 246 18.48 11.32 26.44
N TYR A 247 17.15 11.26 26.53
CA TYR A 247 16.35 10.12 26.14
C TYR A 247 15.42 10.48 24.98
N GLY A 248 15.12 9.50 24.14
CA GLY A 248 14.24 9.64 23.01
C GLY A 248 13.18 8.54 22.93
N LYS A 249 12.07 8.87 22.28
CA LYS A 249 11.07 7.90 21.80
C LYS A 249 10.76 8.20 20.34
N VAL A 250 10.57 7.15 19.55
CA VAL A 250 10.34 7.26 18.10
C VAL A 250 9.22 6.34 17.66
N ASP A 251 8.34 6.86 16.81
CA ASP A 251 7.45 6.10 15.95
C ASP A 251 7.69 6.51 14.49
N ALA A 252 7.53 5.57 13.56
CA ALA A 252 7.73 5.83 12.15
C ALA A 252 6.86 4.88 11.32
N GLY A 253 6.49 5.34 10.14
CA GLY A 253 5.69 4.52 9.25
C GLY A 253 5.52 5.11 7.87
N PHE A 254 4.99 4.27 6.99
CA PHE A 254 4.74 4.59 5.60
C PHE A 254 3.32 4.17 5.23
N ALA A 255 2.72 4.88 4.28
CA ALA A 255 1.50 4.48 3.62
C ALA A 255 1.74 4.54 2.11
N PHE A 256 1.61 3.38 1.46
CA PHE A 256 1.60 3.23 0.01
C PHE A 256 0.18 2.92 -0.43
N THR A 257 -0.27 3.51 -1.52
CA THR A 257 -1.54 3.15 -2.14
C THR A 257 -1.35 2.73 -3.57
N LEU A 258 -2.19 1.81 -4.02
CA LEU A 258 -2.31 1.39 -5.42
C LEU A 258 -3.80 1.47 -5.82
N ASP A 259 -4.11 2.34 -6.77
CA ASP A 259 -5.44 2.40 -7.36
C ASP A 259 -5.55 1.30 -8.43
N ILE A 260 -6.41 0.33 -8.17
CA ILE A 260 -6.57 -0.90 -8.94
C ILE A 260 -7.56 -0.63 -10.09
N PRO A 261 -7.11 -0.67 -11.37
CA PRO A 261 -7.99 -0.46 -12.51
C PRO A 261 -8.87 -1.68 -12.76
N ASP A 262 -9.94 -1.51 -13.55
CA ASP A 262 -10.93 -2.56 -13.79
C ASP A 262 -10.36 -3.82 -14.47
N GLY A 263 -9.20 -3.73 -15.14
CA GLY A 263 -8.49 -4.86 -15.76
C GLY A 263 -7.60 -5.68 -14.81
N VAL A 264 -7.51 -5.30 -13.53
CA VAL A 264 -6.67 -5.97 -12.53
C VAL A 264 -7.55 -6.57 -11.43
N GLU A 265 -7.23 -7.80 -11.03
CA GLU A 265 -7.84 -8.44 -9.88
C GLU A 265 -6.86 -8.54 -8.71
N VAL A 266 -7.42 -8.61 -7.51
CA VAL A 266 -6.66 -8.68 -6.26
C VAL A 266 -7.06 -9.95 -5.54
N ALA A 267 -6.08 -10.83 -5.32
CA ALA A 267 -6.28 -12.07 -4.59
C ALA A 267 -6.70 -11.84 -3.13
N LYS A 268 -7.21 -12.90 -2.49
CA LYS A 268 -7.60 -12.88 -1.07
C LYS A 268 -6.39 -12.77 -0.14
N ASP A 269 -5.28 -13.37 -0.54
CA ASP A 269 -4.00 -13.46 0.15
C ASP A 269 -2.98 -12.40 -0.34
N VAL A 270 -3.48 -11.31 -0.95
CA VAL A 270 -2.64 -10.16 -1.32
C VAL A 270 -1.78 -9.74 -0.13
N SER A 271 -0.49 -9.57 -0.40
CA SER A 271 0.50 -9.29 0.64
C SER A 271 1.60 -8.37 0.13
N ALA A 272 2.33 -7.80 1.07
CA ALA A 272 3.46 -6.92 0.79
C ALA A 272 4.65 -7.27 1.67
N LYS A 273 5.86 -7.11 1.14
CA LYS A 273 7.11 -7.30 1.89
C LYS A 273 7.99 -6.06 1.73
N VAL A 274 8.60 -5.64 2.83
CA VAL A 274 9.60 -4.57 2.84
C VAL A 274 11.01 -5.13 2.69
N SER A 275 11.83 -4.46 1.90
CA SER A 275 13.26 -4.67 1.78
C SER A 275 13.99 -3.32 1.79
N GLY A 276 15.29 -3.33 2.13
CA GLY A 276 16.08 -2.11 2.29
C GLY A 276 15.83 -1.35 3.60
N LEU A 277 14.78 -1.68 4.36
CA LEU A 277 14.45 -1.08 5.65
C LEU A 277 14.16 -2.14 6.71
N GLN A 278 14.99 -2.18 7.75
CA GLN A 278 14.88 -3.15 8.86
C GLN A 278 14.01 -2.62 10.00
N GLY A 279 13.35 -3.53 10.73
CA GLY A 279 12.53 -3.18 11.89
C GLY A 279 11.19 -2.53 11.52
N PHE A 280 10.61 -2.96 10.39
CA PHE A 280 9.27 -2.54 9.95
C PHE A 280 8.45 -3.75 9.53
N SER A 281 7.18 -3.73 9.91
CA SER A 281 6.19 -4.74 9.53
C SER A 281 5.19 -4.15 8.53
N ALA A 282 4.91 -4.91 7.47
CA ALA A 282 3.94 -4.53 6.44
C ALA A 282 2.53 -5.08 6.73
N ASN A 283 1.50 -4.28 6.46
CA ASN A 283 0.11 -4.69 6.51
C ASN A 283 -0.63 -4.18 5.27
N VAL A 284 -1.49 -5.02 4.69
CA VAL A 284 -2.25 -4.71 3.48
C VAL A 284 -3.74 -4.66 3.79
N THR A 285 -4.40 -3.57 3.40
CA THR A 285 -5.85 -3.37 3.50
C THR A 285 -6.41 -2.84 2.19
N LYS A 286 -7.74 -2.77 2.07
CA LYS A 286 -8.44 -2.22 0.90
C LYS A 286 -9.46 -1.19 1.35
N THR A 287 -9.72 -0.19 0.51
CA THR A 287 -10.87 0.71 0.71
C THR A 287 -12.20 -0.06 0.63
N THR A 288 -13.28 0.51 1.19
CA THR A 288 -14.61 -0.12 1.21
C THR A 288 -15.14 -0.45 -0.20
N ASN A 289 -14.80 0.36 -1.19
CA ASN A 289 -15.15 0.12 -2.60
C ASN A 289 -14.22 -0.88 -3.31
N GLY A 290 -13.19 -1.39 -2.63
CA GLY A 290 -12.19 -2.33 -3.15
C GLY A 290 -11.22 -1.77 -4.20
N LYS A 291 -11.33 -0.49 -4.56
CA LYS A 291 -10.58 0.11 -5.68
C LYS A 291 -9.18 0.56 -5.33
N THR A 292 -8.87 0.77 -4.05
CA THR A 292 -7.53 1.19 -3.61
C THR A 292 -6.99 0.18 -2.62
N LEU A 293 -5.86 -0.42 -2.95
CA LEU A 293 -5.05 -1.22 -2.03
C LEU A 293 -4.19 -0.26 -1.20
N ILE A 294 -4.14 -0.46 0.10
CA ILE A 294 -3.37 0.36 1.04
C ILE A 294 -2.37 -0.55 1.74
N VAL A 295 -1.08 -0.31 1.52
CA VAL A 295 0.02 -0.98 2.23
C VAL A 295 0.58 -0.02 3.27
N THR A 296 0.51 -0.41 4.53
CA THR A 296 1.13 0.35 5.63
C THR A 296 2.37 -0.35 6.13
N LEU A 297 3.44 0.41 6.36
CA LEU A 297 4.59 -0.07 7.12
C LEU A 297 4.56 0.60 8.49
N LYS A 298 4.72 -0.20 9.54
CA LYS A 298 4.81 0.29 10.91
C LYS A 298 6.16 -0.13 11.48
N LYS A 299 6.82 0.82 12.15
CA LYS A 299 8.03 0.52 12.92
C LYS A 299 7.72 -0.56 13.96
N ASP A 300 8.62 -1.53 14.10
CA ASP A 300 8.58 -2.51 15.16
C ASP A 300 9.02 -1.87 16.49
N ASN A 301 8.32 -2.20 17.57
CA ASN A 301 8.55 -1.65 18.92
C ASN A 301 8.56 -0.10 18.95
N PRO A 302 7.54 0.58 18.39
CA PRO A 302 7.50 2.04 18.38
C PRO A 302 7.28 2.59 19.79
N GLY A 303 7.78 3.79 20.06
CA GLY A 303 7.59 4.48 21.34
C GLY A 303 8.45 3.97 22.51
N THR A 304 9.33 2.99 22.29
CA THR A 304 10.31 2.54 23.28
C THR A 304 11.27 3.67 23.66
N THR A 305 11.50 3.85 24.96
CA THR A 305 12.49 4.81 25.48
C THR A 305 13.89 4.29 25.22
N GLN A 306 14.75 5.12 24.64
CA GLN A 306 16.15 4.83 24.39
C GLN A 306 17.01 6.06 24.70
N LYS A 307 18.34 5.89 24.81
CA LYS A 307 19.22 7.07 24.84
C LYS A 307 19.20 7.75 23.47
N TRP A 308 19.23 9.07 23.46
CA TRP A 308 19.17 9.85 22.23
C TRP A 308 20.33 9.54 21.29
N GLN A 309 21.55 9.42 21.83
CA GLN A 309 22.73 9.02 21.07
C GLN A 309 22.58 7.66 20.38
N ASP A 310 21.86 6.71 20.98
CA ASP A 310 21.61 5.39 20.39
C ASP A 310 20.65 5.49 19.21
N ILE A 311 19.57 6.28 19.34
CA ILE A 311 18.63 6.56 18.24
C ILE A 311 19.37 7.19 17.04
N ILE A 312 20.25 8.16 17.30
CA ILE A 312 21.03 8.81 16.25
C ILE A 312 22.00 7.83 15.58
N LYS A 313 22.65 6.97 16.36
CA LYS A 313 23.53 5.92 15.85
C LYS A 313 22.76 4.89 15.00
N GLU A 314 21.56 4.50 15.41
CA GLU A 314 20.68 3.63 14.64
C GLU A 314 20.32 4.27 13.30
N VAL A 315 19.79 5.51 13.30
CA VAL A 315 19.39 6.22 12.09
C VAL A 315 20.56 6.41 11.13
N LYS A 316 21.77 6.64 11.63
CA LYS A 316 22.99 6.77 10.79
C LYS A 316 23.24 5.55 9.91
N ASN A 317 22.85 4.35 10.38
CA ASN A 317 23.08 3.08 9.71
C ASN A 317 21.91 2.65 8.80
N VAL A 318 20.79 3.37 8.81
CA VAL A 318 19.64 3.06 7.95
C VAL A 318 19.89 3.61 6.54
N ASP A 319 19.80 2.74 5.54
CA ASP A 319 19.76 3.17 4.15
C ASP A 319 18.36 3.69 3.79
N THR A 320 18.23 5.01 3.78
CA THR A 320 16.99 5.72 3.42
C THR A 320 16.86 5.93 1.91
N SER A 321 17.78 5.42 1.09
CA SER A 321 17.82 5.68 -0.35
C SER A 321 17.21 4.56 -1.19
N ASN A 322 17.12 3.34 -0.63
CA ASN A 322 16.79 2.11 -1.36
C ASN A 322 15.72 1.29 -0.64
N ILE A 323 14.62 1.92 -0.24
CA ILE A 323 13.50 1.22 0.41
C ILE A 323 12.59 0.68 -0.70
N VAL A 324 12.26 -0.62 -0.66
CA VAL A 324 11.40 -1.25 -1.68
C VAL A 324 10.31 -2.10 -1.03
N ILE A 325 9.06 -1.85 -1.45
CA ILE A 325 7.88 -2.62 -1.09
C ILE A 325 7.44 -3.48 -2.27
N SER A 326 7.60 -4.79 -2.14
CA SER A 326 7.12 -5.76 -3.12
C SER A 326 5.69 -6.17 -2.78
N VAL A 327 4.74 -5.84 -3.63
CA VAL A 327 3.33 -6.23 -3.54
C VAL A 327 3.07 -7.42 -4.44
N THR A 328 2.47 -8.49 -3.88
CA THR A 328 2.14 -9.74 -4.58
C THR A 328 0.68 -10.11 -4.40
N GLY A 329 0.14 -10.93 -5.30
CA GLY A 329 -1.28 -11.31 -5.31
C GLY A 329 -2.16 -10.35 -6.12
N LEU A 330 -1.57 -9.66 -7.09
CA LEU A 330 -2.27 -8.95 -8.16
C LEU A 330 -2.12 -9.74 -9.46
N SER A 331 -3.14 -9.75 -10.31
CA SER A 331 -3.06 -10.34 -11.65
C SER A 331 -3.90 -9.56 -12.65
N VAL A 332 -3.55 -9.70 -13.92
CA VAL A 332 -4.41 -9.23 -15.03
C VAL A 332 -5.66 -10.10 -15.05
N LYS A 333 -6.85 -9.49 -15.03
CA LYS A 333 -8.11 -10.25 -15.10
C LYS A 333 -8.16 -11.08 -16.37
N LYS A 334 -8.70 -12.29 -16.28
CA LYS A 334 -9.03 -13.13 -17.45
C LYS A 334 -9.97 -12.42 -18.44
N THR A 335 -10.79 -11.49 -17.96
CA THR A 335 -11.74 -10.69 -18.75
C THR A 335 -11.19 -9.32 -19.17
N ALA A 336 -9.91 -9.04 -18.92
CA ALA A 336 -9.31 -7.77 -19.32
C ALA A 336 -9.35 -7.60 -20.85
N THR A 337 -9.63 -6.38 -21.30
CA THR A 337 -9.84 -6.10 -22.72
C THR A 337 -8.51 -6.06 -23.47
N GLU A 338 -8.39 -6.89 -24.50
CA GLU A 338 -7.20 -6.94 -25.36
C GLU A 338 -6.86 -5.57 -25.97
N GLY A 339 -5.57 -5.31 -26.15
CA GLY A 339 -5.04 -4.06 -26.73
C GLY A 339 -5.18 -2.84 -25.80
N THR A 340 -5.98 -2.95 -24.73
CA THR A 340 -6.20 -1.87 -23.77
C THR A 340 -4.98 -1.67 -22.89
N LYS A 341 -4.63 -0.41 -22.67
CA LYS A 341 -3.61 -0.02 -21.68
C LYS A 341 -4.30 0.26 -20.35
N TYR A 342 -3.87 -0.45 -19.32
CA TYR A 342 -4.27 -0.21 -17.95
C TYR A 342 -3.15 0.52 -17.22
N ARG A 343 -3.53 1.33 -16.25
CA ARG A 343 -2.62 2.09 -15.42
C ARG A 343 -2.98 1.92 -13.96
N ILE A 344 -1.98 1.61 -13.16
CA ILE A 344 -2.05 1.60 -11.71
C ILE A 344 -1.42 2.89 -11.24
N ARG A 345 -2.21 3.74 -10.58
CA ARG A 345 -1.68 4.90 -9.87
C ARG A 345 -1.15 4.45 -8.52
N GLY A 346 0.09 4.82 -8.21
CA GLY A 346 0.72 4.64 -6.92
C GLY A 346 0.78 5.96 -6.15
N THR A 347 0.71 5.89 -4.83
CA THR A 347 1.14 7.00 -3.96
C THR A 347 2.00 6.47 -2.83
N VAL A 348 2.94 7.28 -2.33
CA VAL A 348 3.69 6.95 -1.11
C VAL A 348 3.85 8.19 -0.24
N SER A 349 3.61 8.00 1.04
CA SER A 349 3.84 8.97 2.09
C SER A 349 4.46 8.29 3.31
N GLY A 350 5.14 9.06 4.15
CA GLY A 350 5.72 8.54 5.38
C GLY A 350 5.82 9.59 6.47
N PHE A 351 6.02 9.12 7.69
CA PHE A 351 6.23 9.96 8.85
C PHE A 351 7.36 9.44 9.73
N TYR A 352 7.98 10.36 10.45
CA TYR A 352 8.91 10.09 11.54
C TYR A 352 8.55 11.02 12.71
N ASP A 353 7.96 10.43 13.73
CA ASP A 353 7.48 11.10 14.93
C ASP A 353 8.43 10.79 16.07
N PHE A 354 9.03 11.82 16.67
CA PHE A 354 10.03 11.63 17.70
C PHE A 354 9.90 12.68 18.79
N ALA A 355 10.25 12.28 20.01
CA ALA A 355 10.33 13.16 21.15
C ALA A 355 11.66 12.99 21.88
N ASN A 356 12.27 14.09 22.28
CA ASN A 356 13.48 14.13 23.10
C ASN A 356 13.17 14.65 24.51
N SER A 357 13.79 14.08 25.54
CA SER A 357 13.60 14.47 26.95
C SER A 357 14.90 14.35 27.73
N SER A 358 15.15 15.30 28.64
CA SER A 358 16.28 15.24 29.58
C SER A 358 16.20 14.04 30.54
N THR A 359 15.00 13.50 30.77
CA THR A 359 14.74 12.40 31.72
C THR A 359 14.16 11.18 31.01
N GLU A 360 14.47 9.99 31.52
CA GLU A 360 13.96 8.71 31.01
C GLU A 360 12.44 8.59 31.15
N ASN A 361 11.92 9.09 32.27
CA ASN A 361 10.50 9.30 32.50
C ASN A 361 10.12 10.64 31.89
N PHE A 362 9.55 10.61 30.69
CA PHE A 362 9.15 11.79 29.95
C PHE A 362 8.07 12.55 30.72
N VAL A 363 8.29 13.84 30.94
CA VAL A 363 7.32 14.73 31.59
C VAL A 363 6.39 15.30 30.53
N LYS A 364 5.08 15.15 30.72
CA LYS A 364 4.06 15.79 29.87
C LYS A 364 4.00 17.28 30.20
N ALA A 365 3.95 18.13 29.18
CA ALA A 365 3.64 19.54 29.39
C ALA A 365 2.18 19.65 29.88
N THR A 366 1.95 20.27 31.04
CA THR A 366 0.60 20.42 31.62
C THR A 366 0.17 21.88 31.68
N THR A 367 1.01 22.79 32.20
CA THR A 367 0.71 24.24 32.28
C THR A 367 1.94 25.16 32.31
N THR A 368 3.13 24.68 32.70
CA THR A 368 4.40 25.43 32.65
C THR A 368 5.41 24.69 31.77
N ARG A 369 6.18 25.45 30.99
CA ARG A 369 7.23 24.91 30.11
C ARG A 369 8.46 24.57 30.97
N ASP A 370 8.34 23.51 31.76
CA ASP A 370 9.47 23.00 32.54
C ASP A 370 10.59 22.56 31.59
N ASN A 371 11.83 22.82 31.98
CA ASN A 371 13.02 22.47 31.20
C ASN A 371 13.17 20.95 30.93
N ASN A 372 12.29 20.12 31.52
CA ASN A 372 12.28 18.67 31.37
C ASN A 372 11.11 18.15 30.50
N CYS A 373 10.26 19.02 29.94
CA CYS A 373 9.17 18.60 29.05
C CYS A 373 9.71 17.99 27.76
N ALA A 374 9.08 16.91 27.31
CA ALA A 374 9.47 16.21 26.08
C ALA A 374 9.25 17.08 24.85
N ASN A 375 10.27 17.26 24.02
CA ASN A 375 10.19 18.04 22.79
C ASN A 375 9.87 17.16 21.60
N ARG A 376 8.62 17.22 21.13
CA ARG A 376 8.08 16.35 20.10
C ARG A 376 8.01 17.02 18.73
N ASN A 377 8.41 16.29 17.69
CA ASN A 377 8.34 16.69 16.30
C ASN A 377 7.74 15.56 15.46
N TYR A 378 6.88 15.93 14.52
CA TYR A 378 6.26 15.00 13.57
C TYR A 378 6.65 15.41 12.16
N PHE A 379 7.73 14.81 11.65
CA PHE A 379 8.13 14.99 10.26
C PHE A 379 7.27 14.10 9.36
N PHE A 380 6.81 14.61 8.22
CA PHE A 380 6.06 13.80 7.25
C PHE A 380 6.37 14.19 5.81
N PHE A 381 6.11 13.29 4.87
CA PHE A 381 6.40 13.55 3.47
C PHE A 381 5.45 12.84 2.53
N ALA A 382 5.43 13.30 1.28
CA ALA A 382 4.91 12.58 0.14
C ALA A 382 5.96 12.55 -0.98
N ALA A 383 6.09 11.41 -1.65
CA ALA A 383 7.05 11.29 -2.74
C ALA A 383 6.44 11.66 -4.09
N GLU A 384 7.26 12.27 -4.92
CA GLU A 384 6.99 12.50 -6.34
C GLU A 384 7.60 11.36 -7.16
N GLN A 385 7.08 11.09 -8.35
CA GLN A 385 7.69 10.12 -9.27
C GLN A 385 9.11 10.55 -9.63
N ASP A 386 10.07 9.62 -9.55
CA ASP A 386 11.40 9.88 -10.09
C ASP A 386 11.31 10.07 -11.61
N SER A 387 11.80 11.21 -12.10
CA SER A 387 11.91 11.51 -13.54
C SER A 387 12.63 10.42 -14.34
N LYS A 388 13.53 9.65 -13.70
CA LYS A 388 14.23 8.52 -14.32
C LYS A 388 13.35 7.28 -14.49
N GLY A 389 12.25 7.18 -13.74
CA GLY A 389 11.26 6.11 -13.81
C GLY A 389 9.89 6.59 -14.28
N LEU A 390 9.83 7.76 -14.95
CA LEU A 390 8.56 8.32 -15.41
C LEU A 390 7.88 7.37 -16.40
N ASP A 391 6.70 6.88 -16.01
CA ASP A 391 5.86 5.99 -16.80
C ASP A 391 5.53 6.62 -18.16
N ALA A 392 5.91 5.96 -19.25
CA ALA A 392 5.69 6.44 -20.61
C ALA A 392 4.20 6.58 -20.97
N ASN A 393 3.31 5.97 -20.19
CA ASN A 393 1.86 6.08 -20.32
C ASN A 393 1.21 6.67 -19.06
N GLY A 394 1.97 7.45 -18.27
CA GLY A 394 1.46 8.26 -17.18
C GLY A 394 0.42 9.29 -17.64
N GLU A 395 -0.30 9.89 -16.68
CA GLU A 395 -1.26 10.96 -16.99
C GLU A 395 -0.56 12.19 -17.60
N GLU A 396 -1.16 12.76 -18.64
CA GLU A 396 -0.67 13.98 -19.26
C GLU A 396 -0.61 15.13 -18.24
N ASN A 397 0.48 15.89 -18.23
CA ASN A 397 0.73 17.00 -17.30
C ASN A 397 0.74 16.59 -15.81
N LYS A 398 0.94 15.31 -15.49
CA LYS A 398 0.98 14.77 -14.11
C LYS A 398 2.31 14.07 -13.80
N SER A 399 3.44 14.64 -14.22
CA SER A 399 4.79 14.02 -14.11
C SER A 399 5.28 13.65 -12.70
N LYS A 400 4.60 14.11 -11.64
CA LYS A 400 4.88 13.76 -10.24
C LYS A 400 4.08 12.56 -9.74
N GLN A 401 3.01 12.19 -10.44
CA GLN A 401 2.13 11.11 -10.04
C GLN A 401 2.77 9.77 -10.38
N ILE A 402 3.12 8.99 -9.36
CA ILE A 402 3.70 7.67 -9.54
C ILE A 402 2.67 6.76 -10.22
N SER A 403 3.05 6.10 -11.30
CA SER A 403 2.21 5.11 -11.94
C SER A 403 3.04 4.01 -12.59
N TYR A 404 2.38 2.88 -12.83
CA TYR A 404 2.85 1.82 -13.70
C TYR A 404 1.75 1.48 -14.69
N SER A 405 2.10 1.40 -15.97
CA SER A 405 1.19 1.05 -17.04
C SER A 405 1.57 -0.25 -17.71
N PHE A 406 0.57 -1.00 -18.15
CA PHE A 406 0.75 -2.19 -18.96
C PHE A 406 -0.32 -2.27 -20.05
N GLN A 407 0.01 -2.91 -21.17
CA GLN A 407 -0.91 -3.25 -22.24
C GLN A 407 -1.23 -4.73 -22.19
N VAL A 408 -2.52 -5.07 -22.32
CA VAL A 408 -2.94 -6.46 -22.48
C VAL A 408 -2.70 -6.91 -23.91
N LYS A 409 -1.80 -7.88 -24.10
CA LYS A 409 -1.53 -8.50 -25.40
C LYS A 409 -2.48 -9.65 -25.67
N LYS A 410 -2.80 -9.81 -26.95
CA LYS A 410 -3.46 -10.99 -27.45
C LYS A 410 -2.44 -12.15 -27.48
N PRO A 411 -2.70 -13.29 -26.80
CA PRO A 411 -1.90 -14.48 -27.00
C PRO A 411 -2.00 -14.90 -28.47
N ALA A 412 -0.88 -15.26 -29.11
CA ALA A 412 -0.90 -15.72 -30.49
C ALA A 412 -1.87 -16.90 -30.60
N GLN A 413 -2.83 -16.86 -31.52
CA GLN A 413 -3.81 -17.93 -31.71
C GLN A 413 -3.50 -18.71 -32.98
N SER A 414 -3.68 -20.02 -32.92
CA SER A 414 -3.64 -20.94 -34.04
C SER A 414 -5.04 -21.50 -34.30
N THR A 415 -5.28 -21.99 -35.52
CA THR A 415 -6.53 -22.59 -35.94
C THR A 415 -6.31 -24.07 -36.24
N VAL A 416 -7.06 -24.94 -35.55
CA VAL A 416 -7.16 -26.36 -35.88
C VAL A 416 -8.39 -26.58 -36.74
N THR A 417 -8.16 -27.01 -37.97
CA THR A 417 -9.23 -27.37 -38.91
C THR A 417 -9.49 -28.87 -38.85
N PHE A 418 -10.69 -29.26 -38.44
CA PHE A 418 -11.13 -30.65 -38.36
C PHE A 418 -11.83 -31.02 -39.66
N LYS A 419 -11.32 -32.02 -40.38
CA LYS A 419 -11.86 -32.48 -41.67
C LYS A 419 -12.47 -33.88 -41.58
N ASP A 420 -13.67 -34.01 -42.14
CA ASP A 420 -14.32 -35.29 -42.41
C ASP A 420 -14.34 -35.50 -43.93
N GLY A 421 -13.33 -36.24 -44.43
CA GLY A 421 -12.99 -36.25 -45.85
C GLY A 421 -12.67 -34.85 -46.37
N ASP A 422 -13.26 -34.47 -47.51
CA ASP A 422 -13.07 -33.14 -48.09
C ASP A 422 -13.79 -32.01 -47.33
N LYS A 423 -14.74 -32.36 -46.45
CA LYS A 423 -15.57 -31.38 -45.75
C LYS A 423 -14.88 -30.89 -44.48
N THR A 424 -14.94 -29.58 -44.26
CA THR A 424 -14.60 -29.01 -42.95
C THR A 424 -15.73 -29.31 -41.96
N HIS A 425 -15.42 -30.13 -40.95
CA HIS A 425 -16.33 -30.50 -39.87
C HIS A 425 -16.43 -29.39 -38.83
N ALA A 426 -15.28 -28.84 -38.42
CA ALA A 426 -15.20 -27.74 -37.48
C ALA A 426 -13.87 -26.97 -37.62
N THR A 427 -13.83 -25.76 -37.10
CA THR A 427 -12.61 -24.99 -36.89
C THR A 427 -12.58 -24.55 -35.43
N VAL A 428 -11.49 -24.83 -34.73
CA VAL A 428 -11.31 -24.47 -33.32
C VAL A 428 -10.10 -23.56 -33.21
N LYS A 429 -10.24 -22.47 -32.46
CA LYS A 429 -9.10 -21.61 -32.11
C LYS A 429 -8.44 -22.13 -30.85
N VAL A 430 -7.13 -21.99 -30.77
CA VAL A 430 -6.33 -22.39 -29.62
C VAL A 430 -5.17 -21.42 -29.43
N GLU A 431 -4.76 -21.16 -28.20
CA GLU A 431 -3.51 -20.44 -27.95
C GLU A 431 -2.31 -21.22 -28.52
N THR A 432 -1.47 -20.53 -29.29
CA THR A 432 -0.31 -21.13 -29.94
C THR A 432 0.68 -21.59 -28.87
N GLY A 433 1.10 -22.85 -28.95
CA GLY A 433 1.92 -23.53 -27.96
C GLY A 433 1.14 -24.14 -26.79
N LYS A 434 -0.21 -24.14 -26.83
CA LYS A 434 -1.08 -24.77 -25.84
C LYS A 434 -1.92 -25.88 -26.46
N ALA A 435 -2.58 -26.66 -25.60
CA ALA A 435 -3.57 -27.66 -25.99
C ALA A 435 -4.99 -27.14 -25.74
N ILE A 436 -5.94 -27.52 -26.59
CA ILE A 436 -7.35 -27.06 -26.55
C ILE A 436 -7.97 -27.25 -25.17
N ASP A 437 -7.65 -28.35 -24.46
CA ASP A 437 -8.25 -28.65 -23.15
C ASP A 437 -7.68 -27.79 -21.99
N THR A 438 -6.57 -27.08 -22.22
CA THR A 438 -5.79 -26.42 -21.14
C THR A 438 -5.51 -24.95 -21.41
N ASP A 439 -5.96 -24.41 -22.54
CA ASP A 439 -5.76 -23.01 -22.89
C ASP A 439 -6.76 -22.09 -22.17
N ALA A 440 -6.61 -20.78 -22.36
CA ALA A 440 -7.49 -19.79 -21.75
C ALA A 440 -8.80 -19.54 -22.52
N LEU A 441 -9.02 -20.18 -23.68
CA LEU A 441 -10.17 -19.94 -24.56
C LEU A 441 -11.38 -20.76 -24.12
N THR A 442 -12.16 -20.22 -23.17
CA THR A 442 -13.30 -20.93 -22.54
C THR A 442 -14.49 -21.19 -23.48
N ASN A 443 -14.50 -20.61 -24.67
CA ASN A 443 -15.55 -20.78 -25.68
C ASN A 443 -15.15 -21.76 -26.80
N GLU A 444 -13.95 -22.32 -26.74
CA GLU A 444 -13.41 -23.27 -27.70
C GLU A 444 -13.30 -24.65 -27.03
N SER A 445 -13.53 -25.73 -27.80
CA SER A 445 -13.40 -27.11 -27.31
C SER A 445 -13.28 -28.08 -28.48
N MET A 446 -12.86 -29.31 -28.20
CA MET A 446 -12.88 -30.37 -29.22
C MET A 446 -14.29 -30.52 -29.80
N PRO A 447 -14.43 -30.58 -31.14
CA PRO A 447 -15.73 -30.79 -31.75
C PRO A 447 -16.26 -32.17 -31.39
N LYS A 448 -17.58 -32.33 -31.42
CA LYS A 448 -18.19 -33.66 -31.33
C LYS A 448 -17.69 -34.54 -32.47
N ASP A 449 -17.47 -35.82 -32.18
CA ASP A 449 -17.05 -36.80 -33.18
C ASP A 449 -18.04 -36.85 -34.36
N PRO A 450 -17.54 -36.90 -35.60
CA PRO A 450 -18.37 -37.00 -36.79
C PRO A 450 -19.00 -38.39 -36.91
N THR A 451 -20.15 -38.46 -37.58
CA THR A 451 -20.88 -39.71 -37.80
C THR A 451 -20.93 -40.05 -39.28
N LYS A 452 -20.65 -41.32 -39.61
CA LYS A 452 -20.63 -41.82 -40.99
C LYS A 452 -21.31 -43.19 -41.06
N ALA A 453 -22.33 -43.33 -41.91
CA ALA A 453 -23.12 -44.57 -41.99
C ALA A 453 -22.25 -45.79 -42.37
N GLY A 454 -22.34 -46.86 -41.58
CA GLY A 454 -21.55 -48.10 -41.77
C GLY A 454 -20.08 -48.00 -41.33
N TYR A 455 -19.73 -46.96 -40.58
CA TYR A 455 -18.40 -46.73 -40.03
C TYR A 455 -18.47 -46.16 -38.61
N THR A 456 -17.57 -46.62 -37.74
CA THR A 456 -17.35 -46.09 -36.39
C THR A 456 -16.16 -45.12 -36.41
N PHE A 457 -16.35 -43.91 -35.87
CA PHE A 457 -15.25 -42.95 -35.67
C PHE A 457 -14.19 -43.53 -34.73
N LYS A 458 -12.92 -43.45 -35.14
CA LYS A 458 -11.79 -43.99 -34.40
C LYS A 458 -11.02 -42.87 -33.68
N GLU A 459 -10.59 -41.86 -34.42
CA GLU A 459 -9.77 -40.75 -33.91
C GLU A 459 -9.66 -39.60 -34.90
N TRP A 460 -9.20 -38.45 -34.40
CA TRP A 460 -8.62 -37.40 -35.24
C TRP A 460 -7.14 -37.69 -35.45
N ASN A 461 -6.65 -37.54 -36.67
CA ASN A 461 -5.25 -37.82 -37.02
C ASN A 461 -4.65 -36.67 -37.85
N THR A 462 -3.37 -36.38 -37.66
CA THR A 462 -2.65 -35.33 -38.40
C THR A 462 -2.46 -35.63 -39.89
N LYS A 463 -2.74 -36.86 -40.34
CA LYS A 463 -2.77 -37.23 -41.76
C LYS A 463 -4.09 -37.93 -42.11
N GLU A 464 -4.62 -37.62 -43.29
CA GLU A 464 -5.88 -38.16 -43.80
C GLU A 464 -5.91 -39.69 -43.92
N ASN A 465 -4.76 -40.33 -44.15
CA ASN A 465 -4.64 -41.79 -44.24
C ASN A 465 -4.50 -42.49 -42.88
N GLY A 466 -4.59 -41.77 -41.76
CA GLY A 466 -4.47 -42.31 -40.41
C GLY A 466 -3.06 -42.78 -40.02
N LYS A 467 -2.03 -42.46 -40.82
CA LYS A 467 -0.62 -42.79 -40.52
C LYS A 467 0.15 -41.64 -39.86
N GLY A 468 -0.53 -40.56 -39.50
CA GLY A 468 0.04 -39.48 -38.71
C GLY A 468 -0.12 -39.76 -37.21
N GLU A 469 0.16 -38.74 -36.42
CA GLU A 469 -0.07 -38.74 -34.98
C GLU A 469 -1.55 -38.53 -34.66
N THR A 470 -2.05 -39.22 -33.63
CA THR A 470 -3.38 -39.02 -33.05
C THR A 470 -3.46 -37.62 -32.44
N PHE A 471 -4.54 -36.91 -32.74
CA PHE A 471 -4.83 -35.59 -32.20
C PHE A 471 -5.99 -35.66 -31.20
N THR A 472 -5.80 -35.08 -30.04
CA THR A 472 -6.79 -35.00 -28.95
C THR A 472 -6.81 -33.59 -28.38
N GLY A 473 -7.77 -33.27 -27.51
CA GLY A 473 -7.82 -31.97 -26.84
C GLY A 473 -6.57 -31.65 -26.00
N ALA A 474 -5.80 -32.67 -25.59
CA ALA A 474 -4.53 -32.53 -24.88
C ALA A 474 -3.30 -32.33 -25.79
N SER A 475 -3.48 -32.35 -27.12
CA SER A 475 -2.39 -32.15 -28.08
C SER A 475 -1.99 -30.68 -28.20
N VAL A 476 -0.70 -30.39 -28.14
CA VAL A 476 -0.16 -29.02 -28.23
C VAL A 476 -0.17 -28.53 -29.68
N VAL A 477 -0.70 -27.33 -29.91
CA VAL A 477 -0.83 -26.73 -31.24
C VAL A 477 0.14 -25.57 -31.39
N ASN A 478 1.20 -25.75 -32.18
CA ASN A 478 2.26 -24.74 -32.36
C ASN A 478 2.07 -23.82 -33.58
N GLY A 479 0.97 -23.99 -34.32
CA GLY A 479 0.64 -23.25 -35.53
C GLY A 479 -0.67 -23.74 -36.12
N ASP A 480 -1.18 -23.03 -37.13
CA ASP A 480 -2.36 -23.48 -37.88
C ASP A 480 -2.14 -24.89 -38.43
N MET A 481 -3.11 -25.78 -38.21
CA MET A 481 -3.01 -27.18 -38.63
C MET A 481 -4.35 -27.76 -39.06
N THR A 482 -4.30 -28.89 -39.76
CA THR A 482 -5.49 -29.66 -40.16
C THR A 482 -5.38 -31.08 -39.62
N VAL A 483 -6.48 -31.60 -39.08
CA VAL A 483 -6.62 -32.97 -38.61
C VAL A 483 -7.82 -33.63 -39.28
N TYR A 484 -7.76 -34.95 -39.43
CA TYR A 484 -8.68 -35.71 -40.27
C TYR A 484 -9.36 -36.81 -39.47
N ALA A 485 -10.66 -36.99 -39.68
CA ALA A 485 -11.43 -38.06 -39.06
C ALA A 485 -11.06 -39.42 -39.67
N ILE A 486 -10.63 -40.35 -38.82
CA ILE A 486 -10.31 -41.72 -39.20
C ILE A 486 -11.42 -42.65 -38.71
N TYR A 487 -11.82 -43.59 -39.56
CA TYR A 487 -12.95 -44.47 -39.32
C TYR A 487 -12.56 -45.95 -39.41
N THR A 488 -13.31 -46.79 -38.70
CA THR A 488 -13.28 -48.25 -38.84
C THR A 488 -14.59 -48.70 -39.46
N LYS A 489 -14.55 -49.56 -40.48
CA LYS A 489 -15.77 -50.07 -41.12
C LYS A 489 -16.51 -50.99 -40.16
N ASP A 490 -17.82 -50.77 -40.02
CA ASP A 490 -18.64 -51.61 -39.15
C ASP A 490 -18.75 -53.01 -39.76
N SER A 491 -18.57 -54.04 -38.94
CA SER A 491 -18.76 -55.43 -39.37
C SER A 491 -20.25 -55.69 -39.64
N VAL A 492 -20.55 -56.15 -40.86
CA VAL A 492 -21.91 -56.57 -41.23
C VAL A 492 -22.25 -57.81 -40.40
N PRO A 493 -23.34 -57.82 -39.61
CA PRO A 493 -23.79 -59.05 -38.99
C PRO A 493 -24.15 -60.03 -40.10
N THR A 494 -23.48 -61.19 -40.13
CA THR A 494 -23.92 -62.33 -40.94
C THR A 494 -25.36 -62.68 -40.55
N PRO A 495 -26.29 -62.84 -41.50
CA PRO A 495 -27.64 -63.31 -41.18
C PRO A 495 -27.54 -64.68 -40.50
N ASP A 496 -28.11 -64.80 -39.31
CA ASP A 496 -28.31 -66.11 -38.67
C ASP A 496 -29.14 -67.00 -39.59
N PRO A 497 -28.77 -68.28 -39.80
CA PRO A 497 -29.64 -69.22 -40.49
C PRO A 497 -30.91 -69.47 -39.66
N THR A 498 -32.06 -69.25 -40.29
CA THR A 498 -33.41 -69.43 -39.75
C THR A 498 -33.66 -70.80 -39.09
N PRO A 499 -34.57 -70.88 -38.09
CA PRO A 499 -34.75 -72.02 -37.20
C PRO A 499 -35.55 -73.17 -37.84
N ASN A 500 -35.22 -74.42 -37.51
CA ASN A 500 -36.03 -75.59 -37.86
C ASN A 500 -36.89 -76.09 -36.65
N PRO A 501 -38.12 -76.60 -36.84
CA PRO A 501 -39.12 -76.87 -35.78
C PRO A 501 -38.90 -78.15 -34.94
N PRO A 502 -39.68 -78.36 -33.86
CA PRO A 502 -39.29 -79.16 -32.69
C PRO A 502 -39.84 -80.60 -32.65
N ALA A 503 -39.18 -81.47 -31.88
CA ALA A 503 -39.74 -82.51 -30.97
C ALA A 503 -38.60 -83.41 -30.40
N PRO A 504 -38.79 -84.18 -29.30
CA PRO A 504 -39.74 -84.07 -28.19
C PRO A 504 -39.07 -84.00 -26.80
N THR A 505 -39.76 -83.40 -25.83
CA THR A 505 -39.43 -83.41 -24.39
C THR A 505 -39.65 -84.78 -23.73
N PRO A 506 -38.75 -85.19 -22.83
CA PRO A 506 -39.12 -85.90 -21.60
C PRO A 506 -39.01 -84.96 -20.39
N ASN A 507 -40.04 -85.02 -19.55
CA ASN A 507 -40.18 -84.27 -18.29
C ASN A 507 -39.54 -85.06 -17.11
N PRO A 508 -39.56 -84.59 -15.86
CA PRO A 508 -38.40 -84.08 -15.12
C PRO A 508 -38.01 -84.96 -13.91
N PRO A 509 -36.86 -84.67 -13.26
CA PRO A 509 -36.82 -84.73 -11.80
C PRO A 509 -36.60 -83.33 -11.20
N ALA A 510 -37.56 -82.93 -10.36
CA ALA A 510 -37.46 -81.83 -9.42
C ALA A 510 -36.85 -82.34 -8.08
N PRO A 511 -36.72 -81.50 -7.06
CA PRO A 511 -35.51 -80.74 -6.73
C PRO A 511 -34.88 -81.25 -5.42
N THR A 512 -33.60 -80.97 -5.19
CA THR A 512 -32.99 -81.03 -3.85
C THR A 512 -31.60 -80.35 -3.85
N PRO A 513 -31.10 -79.89 -2.70
CA PRO A 513 -31.07 -78.47 -2.38
C PRO A 513 -29.70 -77.83 -2.57
N ASN A 514 -29.75 -76.51 -2.71
CA ASN A 514 -28.63 -75.58 -2.66
C ASN A 514 -27.74 -75.82 -1.42
N PRO A 515 -26.42 -76.02 -1.57
CA PRO A 515 -25.45 -75.64 -0.57
C PRO A 515 -24.99 -74.21 -0.86
N THR A 516 -25.63 -73.27 -0.17
CA THR A 516 -25.02 -72.02 0.30
C THR A 516 -23.83 -72.37 1.21
N PRO A 517 -22.98 -71.40 1.60
CA PRO A 517 -22.10 -70.53 0.84
C PRO A 517 -20.62 -70.83 1.19
N ASN A 518 -19.67 -70.21 0.50
CA ASN A 518 -18.42 -69.83 1.17
C ASN A 518 -18.15 -68.34 0.90
N PRO A 519 -18.55 -67.45 1.83
CA PRO A 519 -18.14 -66.07 1.87
C PRO A 519 -17.15 -65.88 3.05
N PRO A 520 -16.77 -64.64 3.33
CA PRO A 520 -15.87 -63.79 2.58
C PRO A 520 -14.49 -63.79 3.27
N THR A 521 -13.52 -62.98 2.86
CA THR A 521 -13.14 -61.67 3.48
C THR A 521 -11.60 -61.69 3.61
N PRO A 522 -10.87 -60.56 3.77
CA PRO A 522 -11.36 -59.17 3.85
C PRO A 522 -10.62 -58.11 3.02
N GLU A 523 -11.41 -57.09 2.68
CA GLU A 523 -11.02 -55.68 2.59
C GLU A 523 -9.98 -55.29 3.65
N LEU A 524 -8.95 -54.56 3.21
CA LEU A 524 -8.11 -53.77 4.11
C LEU A 524 -8.88 -52.52 4.56
N LYS A 525 -9.42 -52.56 5.78
CA LYS A 525 -9.75 -51.37 6.57
C LYS A 525 -9.14 -51.49 7.97
N PRO A 526 -8.89 -50.35 8.65
CA PRO A 526 -7.67 -50.10 9.40
C PRO A 526 -7.81 -50.43 10.89
N GLN A 527 -6.71 -50.88 11.52
CA GLN A 527 -6.54 -50.96 12.98
C GLN A 527 -5.07 -51.28 13.32
N PRO A 528 -4.61 -51.14 14.58
CA PRO A 528 -5.00 -50.21 15.66
C PRO A 528 -3.77 -49.54 16.33
N GLU A 529 -3.98 -48.43 17.04
CA GLU A 529 -3.19 -48.12 18.24
C GLU A 529 -3.82 -48.80 19.46
N THR A 530 -3.01 -49.42 20.34
CA THR A 530 -3.37 -49.83 21.71
C THR A 530 -2.06 -50.07 22.54
N PRO A 531 -2.07 -50.05 23.88
CA PRO A 531 -1.48 -48.93 24.63
C PRO A 531 -0.66 -49.32 25.90
N ALA A 532 -0.20 -48.27 26.60
CA ALA A 532 0.11 -48.15 28.05
C ALA A 532 1.49 -48.59 28.60
N HIS A 533 2.19 -47.62 29.21
CA HIS A 533 2.86 -47.76 30.50
C HIS A 533 2.67 -46.49 31.38
N LYS A 534 2.69 -46.73 32.69
CA LYS A 534 2.14 -46.01 33.87
C LYS A 534 2.81 -44.66 34.28
N PRO A 535 2.29 -43.93 35.31
CA PRO A 535 2.42 -42.46 35.50
C PRO A 535 3.44 -41.93 36.55
N GLN A 536 3.62 -40.59 36.46
CA GLN A 536 3.99 -39.51 37.44
C GLN A 536 5.48 -39.25 37.83
N PRO A 537 5.89 -38.01 38.24
CA PRO A 537 5.16 -36.72 38.32
C PRO A 537 5.83 -35.42 37.81
N GLU A 538 4.96 -34.44 37.52
CA GLU A 538 5.04 -32.96 37.71
C GLU A 538 6.12 -32.06 37.05
N LYS A 539 5.68 -31.12 36.18
CA LYS A 539 5.44 -29.71 36.55
C LYS A 539 4.74 -28.90 35.43
N ARG A 540 3.78 -28.07 35.85
CA ARG A 540 3.00 -27.10 35.06
C ARG A 540 3.87 -26.03 34.39
N ILE A 541 3.38 -25.44 33.28
CA ILE A 541 2.92 -24.03 33.17
C ILE A 541 2.36 -23.76 31.74
N GLY A 542 1.14 -23.20 31.69
CA GLY A 542 0.76 -22.14 30.72
C GLY A 542 0.19 -22.51 29.35
N MET A 543 -1.12 -22.77 29.27
CA MET A 543 -1.92 -22.59 28.05
C MET A 543 -2.09 -21.09 27.72
N ILE A 544 -2.03 -20.75 26.44
CA ILE A 544 -2.72 -19.58 25.85
C ILE A 544 -3.46 -20.09 24.59
N PRO A 545 -4.77 -19.84 24.42
CA PRO A 545 -5.47 -20.24 23.20
C PRO A 545 -5.30 -19.20 22.09
N LYS A 546 -5.20 -19.70 20.86
CA LYS A 546 -5.51 -18.94 19.63
C LYS A 546 -7.01 -18.95 19.42
N THR A 547 -7.59 -17.80 19.06
CA THR A 547 -8.85 -17.72 18.33
C THR A 547 -8.73 -16.65 17.25
N GLY A 548 -8.89 -17.10 16.00
CA GLY A 548 -9.34 -16.27 14.90
C GLY A 548 -10.72 -16.78 14.52
N GLU A 549 -11.75 -15.97 14.76
CA GLU A 549 -13.05 -16.13 14.11
C GLU A 549 -13.55 -14.73 13.76
N SER A 550 -13.79 -14.53 12.48
CA SER A 550 -14.37 -13.34 11.87
C SER A 550 -15.85 -13.27 12.21
N ALA A 551 -16.24 -12.33 13.07
CA ALA A 551 -17.63 -11.92 13.22
C ALA A 551 -17.95 -10.77 12.26
N SER A 552 -18.96 -11.00 11.43
CA SER A 552 -19.62 -10.05 10.54
C SER A 552 -20.09 -8.79 11.27
N PHE A 553 -19.75 -7.63 10.74
CA PHE A 553 -20.13 -6.31 11.26
C PHE A 553 -21.56 -5.94 10.82
N GLU A 554 -22.55 -6.64 11.35
CA GLU A 554 -23.95 -6.18 11.40
C GLU A 554 -24.49 -6.46 12.80
N GLY A 555 -24.34 -5.48 13.70
CA GLY A 555 -24.77 -5.63 15.09
C GLY A 555 -24.00 -4.77 16.09
N LEU A 556 -23.75 -3.48 15.80
CA LEU A 556 -23.28 -2.55 16.82
C LEU A 556 -23.92 -1.16 16.65
N LEU A 557 -25.26 -1.12 16.75
CA LEU A 557 -26.05 0.12 16.83
C LEU A 557 -26.98 0.20 18.05
N ALA A 558 -26.77 -0.61 19.09
CA ALA A 558 -27.59 -0.54 20.30
C ALA A 558 -26.79 -0.77 21.59
N ALA A 559 -25.85 0.13 21.90
CA ALA A 559 -25.21 0.20 23.23
C ALA A 559 -24.58 1.57 23.58
N ILE A 560 -25.13 2.69 23.08
CA ILE A 560 -24.77 4.05 23.57
C ILE A 560 -26.04 4.82 23.92
N GLY A 561 -26.86 4.21 24.79
CA GLY A 561 -28.16 4.75 25.21
C GLY A 561 -28.39 4.88 26.72
N PHE A 562 -27.46 4.45 27.59
CA PHE A 562 -27.66 4.49 29.05
C PHE A 562 -26.38 4.79 29.84
N SER A 563 -25.71 5.91 29.54
CA SER A 563 -24.59 6.38 30.38
C SER A 563 -24.58 7.89 30.65
N ILE A 564 -25.68 8.61 30.38
CA ILE A 564 -25.80 10.04 30.72
C ILE A 564 -26.85 10.31 31.82
N ALA A 565 -27.69 9.35 32.20
CA ALA A 565 -28.65 9.52 33.30
C ALA A 565 -28.13 9.07 34.70
N GLY A 566 -27.00 8.36 34.78
CA GLY A 566 -26.48 7.80 36.04
C GLY A 566 -25.58 8.73 36.88
N LEU A 567 -25.01 9.78 36.28
CA LEU A 567 -24.10 10.71 36.96
C LEU A 567 -24.78 11.94 37.58
N ALA A 568 -26.05 12.20 37.27
CA ALA A 568 -26.81 13.32 37.84
C ALA A 568 -27.40 13.02 39.24
N ILE A 569 -27.59 11.75 39.59
CA ILE A 569 -28.19 11.35 40.88
C ILE A 569 -27.14 11.21 42.00
N LEU A 570 -25.87 10.96 41.65
CA LEU A 570 -24.78 10.83 42.64
C LEU A 570 -24.17 12.17 43.11
N ARG A 571 -24.44 13.30 42.41
CA ARG A 571 -24.03 14.64 42.88
C ARG A 571 -25.00 15.30 43.86
N LYS A 572 -26.27 14.83 43.95
CA LYS A 572 -27.26 15.42 44.85
C LYS A 572 -27.26 14.84 46.26
N LYS A 573 -26.69 13.64 46.45
CA LYS A 573 -26.62 12.99 47.78
C LYS A 573 -25.43 13.45 48.64
N LYS A 574 -24.38 14.02 48.03
CA LYS A 574 -23.18 14.51 48.75
C LYS A 574 -23.29 15.96 49.27
N MET A 575 -24.33 16.71 48.89
CA MET A 575 -24.56 18.08 49.39
C MET A 575 -25.61 18.19 50.51
N MET A 576 -26.11 17.07 51.06
CA MET A 576 -27.00 17.09 52.23
C MET A 576 -26.43 16.42 53.48
N GLU A 577 -25.16 15.98 53.46
CA GLU A 577 -24.45 15.46 54.65
C GLU A 577 -23.41 16.44 55.23
N GLU A 578 -23.22 17.62 54.64
CA GLU A 578 -22.33 18.68 55.18
C GLU A 578 -23.08 19.86 55.84
N ASN A 579 -24.38 19.72 56.13
CA ASN A 579 -25.11 20.63 57.00
C ASN A 579 -25.88 19.85 58.07
N LYS A 580 -25.16 19.34 59.07
CA LYS A 580 -25.66 19.14 60.43
C LYS A 580 -24.53 19.13 61.44
#